data_AF-A0A846E7C9-F1
#
_entry.id   AF-A0A846E7C9-F1
#
_cell.length_a   1.000
_cell.length_b   1.000
_cell.length_c   1.000
_cell.angle_alpha   90.00
_cell.angle_beta   90.00
_cell.angle_gamma   90.00
#
_symmetry.space_group_name_H-M   'P 1'
#
loop_
_entity.id
_entity.type
_entity.pdbx_description
1 polymer ?
#
loop_
_entity_poly.entity_id
_entity_poly.type
_entity_poly.pdbx_seq_one_letter_code
_entity_poly.pdbx_strand_id
1 'polypeptide(L)' 'MKILLVEDDRMAADILSQQLTAHHYSVEIATDGQIGLELAQTF' A
#
# COMPACT_ATOMS: atom_id res chain seq x y z
N MET A 1 6.68 -7.89 -8.34
CA MET A 1 6.37 -8.19 -6.92
C MET A 1 5.31 -7.20 -6.47
N LYS A 2 4.25 -7.66 -5.81
CA LYS A 2 3.15 -6.81 -5.35
C LYS A 2 3.34 -6.49 -3.87
N ILE A 3 3.16 -5.23 -3.48
CA ILE A 3 3.30 -4.74 -2.10
C ILE A 3 1.94 -4.19 -1.66
N LEU A 4 1.48 -4.65 -0.50
CA LEU A 4 0.35 -4.04 0.20
C LEU A 4 0.90 -3.03 1.22
N LEU A 5 0.61 -1.75 1.01
CA LEU A 5 1.03 -0.64 1.86
C LEU A 5 -0.16 -0.25 2.76
N VAL A 6 -0.04 -0.48 4.07
CA VAL A 6 -1.07 -0.11 5.05
C VAL A 6 -0.61 1.15 5.77
N GLU A 7 -1.22 2.29 5.44
CA GLU A 7 -0.84 3.61 5.98
C GLU A 7 -2.09 4.48 6.15
N ASP A 8 -2.30 5.02 7.35
CA ASP A 8 -3.44 5.86 7.70
C ASP A 8 -3.26 7.33 7.28
N ASP A 9 -2.01 7.80 7.22
CA ASP A 9 -1.67 9.11 6.69
C ASP A 9 -1.57 9.08 5.15
N ARG A 10 -2.44 9.85 4.49
CA ARG A 10 -2.50 9.91 3.02
C ARG A 10 -1.23 10.47 2.38
N MET A 11 -0.59 11.45 3.01
CA MET A 11 0.62 12.08 2.45
C MET A 11 1.80 11.09 2.50
N ALA A 12 1.94 10.36 3.60
CA ALA A 12 2.94 9.30 3.74
C ALA A 12 2.68 8.18 2.73
N ALA A 13 1.43 7.72 2.61
CA ALA A 13 1.03 6.68 1.66
C ALA A 13 1.37 7.05 0.21
N ASP A 14 1.10 8.29 -0.20
CA ASP A 14 1.39 8.78 -1.55
C ASP A 14 2.90 8.83 -1.82
N ILE A 15 3.70 9.35 -0.88
CA ILE A 15 5.16 9.43 -1.03
C ILE A 15 5.76 8.01 -1.15
N LEU A 16 5.36 7.09 -0.27
CA LEU A 16 5.85 5.72 -0.28
C LEU A 16 5.41 4.97 -1.54
N SER A 17 4.16 5.14 -1.97
CA SER A 17 3.64 4.53 -3.20
C SER A 17 4.40 5.00 -4.44
N GLN A 18 4.69 6.31 -4.54
CA GLN A 18 5.50 6.86 -5.63
C GLN A 18 6.92 6.27 -5.66
N GLN A 19 7.59 6.19 -4.50
CA GLN A 19 8.92 5.60 -4.40
C GLN A 19 8.93 4.13 -4.80
N LEU A 20 8.02 3.32 -4.24
CA LEU A 20 7.91 1.90 -4.55
C LEU A 20 7.55 1.65 -6.02
N THR A 21 6.66 2.46 -6.59
CA THR A 21 6.30 2.38 -8.02
C THR A 21 7.48 2.77 -8.91
N ALA A 22 8.31 3.75 -8.51
CA ALA A 22 9.54 4.10 -9.22
C ALA A 22 10.56 2.95 -9.24
N HIS A 23 10.53 2.08 -8.23
CA HIS A 23 11.28 0.83 -8.19
C HIS A 23 10.59 -0.36 -8.90
N HIS A 24 9.55 -0.10 -9.70
CA HIS A 24 8.77 -1.08 -10.46
C HIS A 24 8.02 -2.11 -9.60
N TYR A 25 7.67 -1.76 -8.35
CA TYR A 25 6.71 -2.52 -7.56
C TYR A 25 5.28 -2.12 -7.91
N SER A 26 4.36 -3.09 -7.85
CA SER A 26 2.93 -2.80 -7.87
C SER A 26 2.47 -2.59 -6.44
N VAL A 27 2.00 -1.38 -6.12
CA VAL A 27 1.58 -1.00 -4.77
C VAL A 27 0.06 -0.95 -4.70
N GLU A 28 -0.51 -1.58 -3.69
CA GLU A 28 -1.90 -1.42 -3.31
C GLU A 28 -1.97 -0.79 -1.93
N ILE A 29 -2.75 0.29 -1.79
CA ILE A 29 -2.79 1.09 -0.55
C ILE A 29 -4.05 0.70 0.24
N ALA A 30 -3.87 0.42 1.53
CA ALA A 30 -4.93 0.35 2.51
C ALA A 30 -4.82 1.53 3.47
N THR A 31 -5.92 2.25 3.68
CA THR A 31 -5.95 3.46 4.55
C THR A 31 -6.17 3.15 6.03
N ASP A 32 -6.36 1.88 6.37
CA ASP A 32 -6.51 1.42 7.75
C ASP A 32 -6.21 -0.08 7.83
N GLY A 33 -6.13 -0.59 9.07
CA GLY A 33 -5.82 -1.99 9.33
C GLY A 33 -6.92 -2.97 8.92
N GLN A 34 -8.19 -2.55 8.86
CA GLN A 34 -9.29 -3.43 8.45
C GLN A 34 -9.22 -3.70 6.94
N ILE A 35 -9.09 -2.63 6.14
CA ILE A 35 -8.88 -2.73 4.69
C ILE A 35 -7.59 -3.50 4.40
N GLY A 36 -6.53 -3.23 5.17
CA GLY A 36 -5.26 -3.95 5.03
C GLY A 36 -5.41 -5.44 5.28
N LEU A 37 -6.16 -5.84 6.31
CA LEU A 37 -6.40 -7.24 6.62
C LEU A 37 -7.26 -7.93 5.55
N GLU A 38 -8.32 -7.28 5.08
CA GLU A 38 -9.17 -7.80 4.01
C GLU A 38 -8.39 -8.02 2.71
N LEU A 39 -7.58 -7.03 2.32
CA LEU A 39 -6.72 -7.15 1.15
C LEU A 39 -5.71 -8.28 1.31
N ALA A 40 -5.01 -8.36 2.45
CA ALA A 40 -4.01 -9.40 2.70
C ALA A 40 -4.57 -10.83 2.61
N GLN A 41 -5.86 -11.04 2.92
CA GLN A 41 -6.52 -12.34 2.78
C GLN A 41 -6.85 -12.72 1.33
N THR A 42 -6.90 -11.73 0.43
CA THR A 42 -7.17 -11.91 -1.01
C THR A 42 -5.91 -11.97 -1.87
N PHE A 43 -4.74 -11.72 -1.29
CA PHE A 43 -3.43 -11.71 -1.95
C PHE A 43 -2.83 -13.11 -2.17
#